data_AF-A0A8T6Z701-F1
#
_entry.id   AF-A0A8T6Z701-F1
#
_cell.length_a   1.000
_cell.length_b   1.000
_cell.length_c   1.000
_cell.angle_alpha   90.00
_cell.angle_beta   90.00
_cell.angle_gamma   90.00
#
_symmetry.space_group_name_H-M   'P 1'
#
loop_
_entity.id
_entity.type
_entity.pdbx_description
1 polymer ?
#
loop_
_entity_poly.entity_id
_entity_poly.type
_entity_poly.pdbx_seq_one_letter_code
_entity_poly.pdbx_strand_id
1 'polypeptide(L)'
;MGRRDAIAAVKAIRNVVGQEAWDSLRGEEVTPGASIKTDEQILAYLRDTAGTNYHPSCTCRMGNGDDAVVNAEGGLHLLGLITSTAAHCLARHPTASL
;
A
#
# COMPACT_ATOMS: atom_id res chain seq x y z
N MET A 1 4.21 2.03 1.64
CA MET A 1 5.21 1.09 1.13
C MET A 1 6.23 1.85 0.30
N GLY A 2 7.51 1.83 0.67
CA GLY A 2 8.59 2.50 -0.05
C GLY A 2 9.20 1.63 -1.15
N ARG A 3 10.12 2.20 -1.95
CA ARG A 3 10.82 1.47 -3.04
C ARG A 3 11.57 0.23 -2.55
N ARG A 4 12.26 0.34 -1.42
CA ARG A 4 13.00 -0.78 -0.81
C ARG A 4 12.06 -1.90 -0.39
N ASP A 5 10.96 -1.55 0.29
CA ASP A 5 9.94 -2.49 0.73
C ASP A 5 9.32 -3.25 -0.45
N ALA A 6 9.05 -2.56 -1.56
CA ALA A 6 8.48 -3.16 -2.76
C ALA A 6 9.43 -4.19 -3.41
N ILE A 7 10.74 -3.88 -3.50
CA ILE A 7 11.75 -4.84 -3.99
C ILE A 7 11.87 -6.03 -3.03
N ALA A 8 11.91 -5.76 -1.72
CA ALA A 8 11.96 -6.80 -0.69
C ALA A 8 10.75 -7.73 -0.75
N ALA A 9 9.56 -7.20 -1.03
CA ALA A 9 8.35 -8.00 -1.20
C ALA A 9 8.46 -8.99 -2.36
N VAL A 10 8.96 -8.56 -3.53
CA VAL A 10 9.18 -9.46 -4.69
C VAL A 10 10.15 -10.59 -4.31
N LYS A 11 11.27 -10.25 -3.64
CA LYS A 11 12.25 -11.24 -3.19
C LYS A 11 11.66 -12.20 -2.15
N ALA A 12 10.85 -11.69 -1.23
CA ALA A 12 10.18 -12.51 -0.22
C ALA A 12 9.19 -13.49 -0.85
N ILE A 13 8.41 -13.05 -1.84
CA ILE A 13 7.48 -13.92 -2.58
C ILE A 13 8.27 -15.04 -3.28
N ARG A 14 9.35 -14.70 -4.00
CA ARG A 14 10.22 -15.70 -4.64
C ARG A 14 10.80 -16.69 -3.64
N ASN A 15 11.22 -16.23 -2.47
CA ASN A 15 11.72 -17.09 -1.40
C ASN A 15 10.64 -18.05 -0.88
N VAL A 16 9.41 -17.57 -0.65
CA VAL A 16 8.29 -18.40 -0.16
C VAL A 16 7.91 -19.45 -1.20
N VAL A 17 7.71 -19.05 -2.46
CA VAL A 17 7.35 -19.98 -3.56
C VAL A 17 8.52 -20.94 -3.89
N GLY A 18 9.76 -20.54 -3.60
CA GLY A 18 10.96 -21.36 -3.74
C GLY A 18 11.09 -22.50 -2.72
N GLN A 19 10.22 -22.62 -1.74
CA GLN A 19 10.26 -23.70 -0.75
C GLN A 19 9.72 -25.03 -1.32
N GLU A 20 10.23 -26.16 -0.81
CA GLU A 20 9.88 -27.53 -1.26
C GLU A 20 8.38 -27.82 -1.20
N ALA A 21 7.66 -27.21 -0.25
CA ALA A 21 6.21 -27.36 -0.11
C ALA A 21 5.42 -26.92 -1.35
N TRP A 22 6.03 -26.11 -2.22
CA TRP A 22 5.43 -25.64 -3.47
C TRP A 22 5.86 -26.44 -4.70
N ASP A 23 6.72 -27.45 -4.59
CA ASP A 23 7.32 -28.14 -5.75
C ASP A 23 6.29 -28.73 -6.72
N SER A 24 5.18 -29.28 -6.21
CA SER A 24 4.10 -29.85 -7.02
C SER A 24 3.17 -28.80 -7.65
N LEU A 25 3.25 -27.54 -7.19
CA LEU A 25 2.35 -26.47 -7.58
C LEU A 25 3.05 -25.36 -8.37
N ARG A 26 4.35 -25.16 -8.18
CA ARG A 26 5.09 -24.07 -8.80
C ARG A 26 5.46 -24.42 -10.24
N GLY A 27 5.00 -23.60 -11.17
CA GLY A 27 5.48 -23.57 -12.54
C GLY A 27 6.63 -22.57 -12.71
N GLU A 28 6.89 -22.17 -13.96
CA GLU A 28 7.82 -21.08 -14.23
C GLU A 28 7.25 -19.73 -13.76
N GLU A 29 8.13 -18.85 -13.26
CA GLU A 29 7.74 -17.50 -12.89
C GLU A 29 7.33 -16.70 -14.14
N VAL A 30 6.05 -16.32 -14.22
CA VAL A 30 5.51 -15.54 -15.35
C VAL A 30 5.88 -14.06 -15.24
N THR A 31 5.78 -13.49 -14.03
CA THR A 31 6.05 -12.07 -13.77
C THR A 31 6.73 -11.86 -12.42
N PRO A 32 7.74 -10.98 -12.32
CA PRO A 32 8.43 -10.28 -13.41
C PRO A 32 9.25 -11.19 -14.35
N GLY A 33 9.39 -12.46 -13.98
CA GLY A 33 10.10 -13.46 -14.77
C GLY A 33 11.51 -13.72 -14.23
N ALA A 34 11.99 -14.94 -14.43
CA ALA A 34 13.24 -15.44 -13.84
C ALA A 34 14.51 -14.69 -14.30
N SER A 35 14.45 -13.96 -15.41
CA SER A 35 15.56 -13.14 -15.93
C SER A 35 15.77 -11.82 -15.18
N ILE A 36 14.74 -11.31 -14.49
CA ILE A 36 14.78 -10.06 -13.72
C ILE A 36 15.27 -10.37 -12.30
N LYS A 37 16.55 -10.08 -12.01
CA LYS A 37 17.20 -10.51 -10.74
C LYS A 37 17.72 -9.36 -9.89
N THR A 38 18.23 -8.29 -10.48
CA THR A 38 18.81 -7.18 -9.69
C THR A 38 17.73 -6.25 -9.14
N ASP A 39 18.08 -5.50 -8.10
CA ASP A 39 17.16 -4.55 -7.47
C ASP A 39 16.71 -3.47 -8.46
N GLU A 40 17.59 -3.03 -9.36
CA GLU A 40 17.31 -2.07 -10.41
C GLU A 40 16.32 -2.63 -11.44
N GLN A 41 16.51 -3.89 -11.85
CA GLN A 41 15.61 -4.57 -12.79
C GLN A 41 14.23 -4.77 -12.17
N ILE A 42 14.17 -5.24 -10.92
CA ILE A 42 12.92 -5.42 -10.18
C ILE A 42 12.21 -4.08 -10.01
N LEU A 43 12.93 -3.03 -9.62
CA LEU A 43 12.35 -1.70 -9.47
C LEU A 43 11.88 -1.11 -10.80
N ALA A 44 12.60 -1.34 -11.89
CA ALA A 44 12.20 -0.91 -13.23
C ALA A 44 10.88 -1.59 -13.64
N TYR A 45 10.77 -2.90 -13.45
CA TYR A 45 9.53 -3.64 -13.67
C TYR A 45 8.38 -3.09 -12.81
N LEU A 46 8.60 -2.94 -11.50
CA LEU A 46 7.57 -2.43 -10.58
C LEU A 46 7.11 -1.02 -10.93
N ARG A 47 7.96 -0.17 -11.50
CA ARG A 47 7.54 1.17 -11.95
C ARG A 47 6.52 1.12 -13.09
N ASP A 48 6.62 0.11 -13.95
CA ASP A 48 5.72 -0.06 -15.09
C ASP A 48 4.43 -0.78 -14.70
N THR A 49 4.49 -1.71 -13.74
CA THR A 49 3.39 -2.63 -13.47
C THR A 49 2.72 -2.48 -12.10
N ALA A 50 3.29 -1.69 -11.17
CA ALA A 50 2.73 -1.61 -9.83
C ALA A 50 1.33 -0.98 -9.84
N GLY A 51 0.36 -1.75 -9.37
CA GLY A 51 -0.99 -1.28 -9.09
C GLY A 51 -1.15 -0.79 -7.65
N THR A 52 -2.31 -0.21 -7.36
CA THR A 52 -2.70 0.10 -5.98
C THR A 52 -3.55 -1.03 -5.42
N ASN A 53 -3.53 -1.22 -4.10
CA ASN A 53 -4.51 -2.08 -3.43
C ASN A 53 -5.88 -1.41 -3.27
N TYR A 54 -6.13 -0.27 -3.94
CA TYR A 54 -7.41 0.45 -3.93
C TYR A 54 -7.88 0.94 -2.55
N HIS A 55 -6.95 1.39 -1.70
CA HIS A 55 -7.26 2.01 -0.38
C HIS A 55 -6.92 3.51 -0.33
N PRO A 56 -7.50 4.38 -1.19
CA PRO A 56 -7.29 5.82 -1.07
C PRO A 56 -7.94 6.35 0.23
N SER A 57 -7.15 7.04 1.06
CA SER A 57 -7.60 7.59 2.36
C SER A 57 -6.89 8.90 2.69
N CYS A 58 -7.29 9.54 3.79
CA CYS A 58 -6.55 10.64 4.44
C CYS A 58 -6.54 12.02 3.73
N THR A 59 -7.44 12.29 2.81
CA THR A 59 -7.48 13.56 2.06
C THR A 59 -8.28 14.67 2.78
N CYS A 60 -9.04 14.39 3.85
CA CYS A 60 -9.54 15.38 4.83
C CYS A 60 -9.13 14.98 6.25
N ARG A 61 -7.85 15.16 6.58
CA ARG A 61 -7.26 14.76 7.87
C ARG A 61 -8.10 15.22 9.07
N MET A 62 -8.41 14.28 9.97
CA MET A 62 -8.84 14.59 11.34
C MET A 62 -7.66 15.01 12.22
N GLY A 63 -7.82 16.05 13.03
CA GLY A 63 -6.80 16.51 13.99
C GLY A 63 -7.15 17.82 14.69
N ASN A 64 -6.23 18.30 15.54
CA ASN A 64 -6.37 19.57 16.28
C ASN A 64 -5.39 20.66 15.78
N GLY A 65 -4.62 20.39 14.72
CA GLY A 65 -3.68 21.34 14.13
C GLY A 65 -4.34 22.22 13.06
N ASP A 66 -3.71 23.34 12.72
CA ASP A 66 -4.22 24.28 11.71
C ASP A 66 -4.37 23.65 10.30
N ASP A 67 -3.73 22.50 10.05
CA ASP A 67 -3.83 21.71 8.83
C ASP A 67 -4.95 20.64 8.85
N ALA A 68 -5.72 20.56 9.94
CA ALA A 68 -6.83 19.62 10.07
C ALA A 68 -8.11 20.16 9.41
N VAL A 69 -8.79 19.29 8.66
CA VAL A 69 -10.07 19.61 8.00
C VAL A 69 -11.26 19.23 8.88
N VAL A 70 -11.07 18.22 9.72
CA VAL A 70 -12.08 17.67 10.62
C VAL A 70 -11.50 17.60 12.04
N ASN A 71 -12.29 17.94 13.07
CA ASN A 71 -11.86 17.82 14.46
C ASN A 71 -11.87 16.36 14.94
N ALA A 72 -11.38 16.11 16.16
CA ALA A 72 -11.29 14.76 16.73
C ALA A 72 -12.67 14.08 16.89
N GLU A 73 -13.74 14.87 16.99
CA GLU A 73 -15.13 14.41 17.11
C GLU A 73 -15.82 14.21 15.76
N GLY A 74 -15.11 14.39 14.63
CA GLY A 74 -15.63 14.16 13.29
C GLY A 74 -16.37 15.34 12.65
N GLY A 75 -16.36 16.51 13.27
CA GLY A 75 -16.95 17.75 12.77
C GLY A 75 -16.00 18.58 11.89
N LEU A 76 -16.51 19.16 10.80
CA LEU A 76 -15.75 20.04 9.90
C LEU A 76 -15.43 21.39 10.55
N HIS A 77 -14.17 21.84 10.49
CA HIS A 77 -13.76 23.14 11.07
C HIS A 77 -14.41 24.36 10.40
N LEU A 78 -14.80 24.25 9.12
CA LEU A 78 -15.39 25.35 8.33
C LEU A 78 -16.92 25.40 8.33
N LEU A 79 -17.60 24.35 8.75
CA LEU A 79 -19.07 24.23 8.73
C LEU A 79 -19.51 23.43 9.95
N GLY A 80 -19.91 24.11 11.02
CA GLY A 80 -20.15 23.54 12.34
C GLY A 80 -21.29 22.54 12.50
N LEU A 81 -21.72 21.82 11.45
CA LEU A 81 -22.87 20.91 11.46
C LEU A 81 -22.76 19.65 10.59
N ILE A 82 -21.65 19.40 9.88
CA ILE A 82 -21.50 18.17 9.05
C ILE A 82 -20.46 17.25 9.71
N THR A 83 -20.89 16.05 10.09
CA THR A 83 -20.00 14.98 10.55
C THR A 83 -19.62 14.07 9.37
N SER A 84 -18.32 13.80 9.19
CA SER A 84 -17.82 12.89 8.16
C SER A 84 -17.08 11.72 8.81
N THR A 85 -17.74 10.57 8.92
CA THR A 85 -17.13 9.31 9.36
C THR A 85 -16.85 8.43 8.14
N ALA A 86 -15.80 8.76 7.38
CA ALA A 86 -15.38 7.99 6.20
C ALA A 86 -13.85 7.81 6.18
N ALA A 87 -13.33 6.81 5.44
CA ALA A 87 -11.89 6.49 5.35
C ALA A 87 -11.01 7.69 4.89
N HIS A 88 -11.61 8.63 4.17
CA HIS A 88 -11.01 9.89 3.78
C HIS A 88 -10.54 10.76 4.96
N CYS A 89 -11.12 10.57 6.16
CA CYS A 89 -10.85 11.37 7.35
C CYS A 89 -9.71 10.84 8.22
N LEU A 90 -9.21 9.63 7.93
CA LEU A 90 -8.13 9.01 8.71
C LEU A 90 -6.88 9.91 8.74
N ALA A 91 -6.25 10.02 9.91
CA ALA A 91 -5.04 10.84 10.06
C ALA A 91 -3.84 10.28 9.26
N ARG A 92 -3.74 8.95 9.13
CA ARG A 92 -2.74 8.22 8.33
C ARG A 92 -3.34 6.92 7.78
N HIS A 93 -2.74 6.42 6.70
CA HIS A 93 -3.14 5.14 6.11
C HIS A 93 -2.86 3.99 7.10
N PRO A 94 -3.86 3.15 7.42
CA PRO A 94 -3.69 2.02 8.32
C PRO A 94 -2.81 0.92 7.70
N THR A 95 -2.24 0.06 8.53
CA THR A 95 -1.34 -1.02 8.09
C THR A 95 -2.06 -2.21 7.47
N ALA A 96 -3.35 -2.39 7.76
CA ALA A 96 -4.17 -3.49 7.25
C ALA A 96 -5.53 -2.97 6.79
N SER A 97 -6.13 -3.71 5.86
CA SER A 97 -7.54 -3.58 5.50
C SER A 97 -8.38 -4.37 6.51
N LEU A 98 -9.54 -3.83 6.90
CA LEU A 98 -10.58 -4.54 7.65
C LEU A 98 -11.53 -5.24 6.68
#